data_AF-A0A2W2EUK9-F1
#
_entry.id   AF-A0A2W2EUK9-F1
#
_cell.length_a   1.000
_cell.length_b   1.000
_cell.length_c   1.000
_cell.angle_alpha   90.00
_cell.angle_beta   90.00
_cell.angle_gamma   90.00
#
_symmetry.space_group_name_H-M   'P 1'
#
loop_
_entity.id
_entity.type
_entity.pdbx_description
1 polymer ?
#
loop_
_entity_poly.entity_id
_entity_poly.type
_entity_poly.pdbx_seq_one_letter_code
_entity_poly.pdbx_strand_id
1 'polypeptide(L)'
;PRPPTWIGGLHRWSGRAAFLLTIPVAFHCLYALGLQYDAARVLVHSLLGCFFYGVFVAKMLALPRRGLPGWGLPVLGGLAFTALVGLWLTSSLWFFTAIGVRL
;
A
#
# COMPACT_ATOMS: atom_id res chain seq x y z
N PRO A 1 12.41 -27.73 -5.73
CA PRO A 1 11.32 -28.04 -4.76
C PRO A 1 9.98 -27.48 -5.25
N ARG A 2 8.93 -28.30 -5.36
CA ARG A 2 7.59 -27.77 -5.70
C ARG A 2 7.00 -27.09 -4.47
N PRO A 3 6.55 -25.83 -4.55
CA PRO A 3 5.91 -25.18 -3.43
C PRO A 3 4.61 -25.92 -3.06
N PRO A 4 4.28 -26.03 -1.77
CA PRO A 4 3.01 -26.55 -1.30
C PRO A 4 1.81 -25.91 -2.01
N THR A 5 0.79 -26.73 -2.33
CA THR A 5 -0.41 -26.30 -3.08
C THR A 5 -1.22 -25.20 -2.36
N TRP A 6 -1.12 -25.10 -1.03
CA TRP A 6 -1.83 -24.11 -0.23
C TRP A 6 -1.25 -22.69 -0.34
N ILE A 7 0.01 -22.51 -0.73
CA ILE A 7 0.67 -21.19 -0.75
C ILE A 7 -0.06 -20.23 -1.68
N GLY A 8 -0.47 -20.69 -2.86
CA GLY A 8 -1.21 -19.87 -3.81
C GLY A 8 -2.61 -19.50 -3.32
N GLY A 9 -3.23 -20.34 -2.49
CA GLY A 9 -4.51 -20.03 -1.83
C GLY A 9 -4.32 -19.00 -0.72
N LEU A 10 -3.33 -19.22 0.14
CA LEU A 10 -3.02 -18.35 1.27
C LEU A 10 -2.64 -16.94 0.79
N HIS A 11 -1.76 -16.82 -0.21
CA HIS A 11 -1.34 -15.53 -0.75
C HIS A 11 -2.52 -14.71 -1.33
N ARG A 12 -3.46 -15.37 -2.00
CA ARG A 12 -4.65 -14.71 -2.55
C ARG A 12 -5.60 -14.25 -1.45
N TRP A 13 -5.88 -15.11 -0.48
CA TRP A 13 -6.78 -14.77 0.62
C TRP A 13 -6.21 -13.73 1.57
N SER A 14 -4.91 -13.78 1.87
CA SER A 14 -4.25 -12.75 2.66
C SER A 14 -4.27 -11.39 1.96
N GLY A 15 -4.07 -11.36 0.64
CA GLY A 15 -4.20 -10.13 -0.15
C GLY A 15 -5.61 -9.54 -0.13
N ARG A 16 -6.65 -10.38 -0.26
CA ARG A 16 -8.05 -9.94 -0.18
C ARG A 16 -8.42 -9.43 1.22
N ALA A 17 -7.99 -10.14 2.26
CA ALA A 17 -8.21 -9.73 3.64
C ALA A 17 -7.49 -8.40 3.93
N ALA A 18 -6.22 -8.26 3.54
CA ALA A 18 -5.47 -7.02 3.67
C ALA A 18 -6.17 -5.85 2.94
N PHE A 19 -6.70 -6.09 1.73
CA PHE A 19 -7.48 -5.08 1.03
C PHE A 19 -8.75 -4.67 1.79
N LEU A 20 -9.56 -5.64 2.20
CA LEU A 20 -10.80 -5.35 2.93
C LEU A 20 -10.55 -4.64 4.25
N LEU A 21 -9.51 -5.04 4.99
CA LEU A 21 -9.16 -4.42 6.27
C LEU A 21 -8.55 -3.02 6.13
N THR A 22 -7.93 -2.71 4.99
CA THR A 22 -7.38 -1.38 4.72
C THR A 22 -8.41 -0.40 4.15
N ILE A 23 -9.54 -0.86 3.61
CA ILE A 23 -10.62 0.01 3.11
C ILE A 23 -11.10 0.99 4.20
N PRO A 24 -11.49 0.57 5.42
CA PRO A 24 -11.94 1.50 6.45
C PRO A 24 -10.87 2.50 6.86
N VAL A 25 -9.62 2.05 6.95
CA VAL A 25 -8.48 2.91 7.28
C VAL A 25 -8.28 3.95 6.18
N ALA A 26 -8.25 3.55 4.91
CA ALA A 26 -8.12 4.44 3.77
C ALA A 26 -9.28 5.43 3.69
N PHE A 27 -10.51 4.98 3.95
CA PHE A 27 -11.69 5.82 3.98
C PHE A 27 -11.62 6.85 5.11
N HIS A 28 -11.19 6.42 6.30
CA HIS A 28 -10.99 7.31 7.43
C HIS A 28 -9.86 8.32 7.15
N CYS A 29 -8.75 7.90 6.55
CA CYS A 29 -7.69 8.80 6.12
C CYS A 29 -8.19 9.83 5.08
N LEU A 30 -9.04 9.43 4.14
CA LEU A 30 -9.54 10.32 3.09
C LEU A 30 -10.61 11.29 3.59
N TYR A 31 -11.54 10.82 4.43
CA TYR A 31 -12.70 11.63 4.87
C TYR A 31 -12.47 12.36 6.18
N ALA A 32 -11.74 11.78 7.13
CA ALA A 32 -11.51 12.41 8.43
C ALA A 32 -10.25 13.28 8.46
N LEU A 33 -9.18 12.88 7.75
CA LEU A 33 -7.94 13.65 7.69
C LEU A 33 -7.78 14.46 6.39
N GLY A 34 -8.28 13.94 5.27
CA GLY A 34 -8.15 14.56 3.96
C GLY A 34 -6.70 14.65 3.46
N LEU A 35 -6.52 15.32 2.33
CA LEU A 35 -5.20 15.75 1.87
C LEU A 35 -4.74 16.92 2.73
N GLN A 36 -3.65 16.74 3.48
CA GLN A 36 -3.06 17.77 4.31
C GLN A 36 -1.78 18.32 3.67
N TYR A 37 -1.53 19.61 3.89
CA TYR A 37 -0.44 20.37 3.25
C TYR A 37 0.20 21.38 4.20
N ASP A 38 -0.01 21.23 5.50
CA ASP A 38 0.58 22.04 6.58
C ASP A 38 2.11 21.86 6.68
N ALA A 39 2.63 20.71 6.26
CA ALA A 39 4.06 20.45 6.18
C ALA A 39 4.40 19.62 4.94
N ALA A 40 5.58 19.86 4.34
CA ALA A 40 6.03 19.13 3.15
C ALA A 40 6.05 17.60 3.35
N ARG A 41 6.46 17.13 4.54
CA ARG A 41 6.42 15.69 4.89
C ARG A 41 4.98 15.15 4.86
N VAL A 42 4.04 15.90 5.43
CA VAL A 42 2.62 15.50 5.50
C VAL A 42 2.03 15.46 4.10
N LEU A 43 2.30 16.47 3.27
CA LEU A 43 1.90 16.48 1.87
C LEU A 43 2.42 15.27 1.10
N VAL A 44 3.73 14.97 1.23
CA VAL A 44 4.34 13.79 0.60
C VAL A 44 3.69 12.51 1.10
N HIS A 45 3.44 12.39 2.41
CA HIS A 45 2.78 11.23 3.00
C HIS A 45 1.36 11.03 2.44
N SER A 46 0.55 12.08 2.40
CA SER A 46 -0.81 12.03 1.87
C SER A 46 -0.83 11.64 0.39
N LEU A 47 0.05 12.23 -0.43
CA LEU A 47 0.17 11.87 -1.86
C LEU A 47 0.59 10.42 -2.05
N LEU A 48 1.58 9.95 -1.28
CA LEU A 48 2.02 8.55 -1.31
C LEU A 48 0.92 7.60 -0.87
N GLY A 49 0.09 7.99 0.11
CA GLY A 49 -1.05 7.19 0.58
C GLY A 49 -2.11 7.01 -0.50
N CYS A 50 -2.51 8.11 -1.14
CA CYS A 50 -3.43 8.08 -2.27
C CYS A 50 -2.87 7.23 -3.43
N PHE A 51 -1.60 7.43 -3.78
CA PHE A 51 -0.95 6.67 -4.85
C PHE A 51 -0.85 5.18 -4.54
N PHE A 52 -0.39 4.81 -3.33
CA PHE A 52 -0.31 3.43 -2.87
C PHE A 52 -1.66 2.72 -2.99
N TYR A 53 -2.72 3.34 -2.49
CA TYR A 53 -4.05 2.73 -2.50
C TYR A 53 -4.58 2.57 -3.93
N GLY A 54 -4.39 3.57 -4.80
CA GLY A 54 -4.73 3.49 -6.22
C GLY A 54 -4.01 2.36 -6.95
N VAL A 55 -2.69 2.23 -6.77
CA VAL A 55 -1.90 1.13 -7.35
C VAL A 55 -2.33 -0.22 -6.80
N PHE A 56 -2.63 -0.30 -5.50
CA PHE A 56 -3.06 -1.54 -4.85
C PHE A 56 -4.41 -2.02 -5.40
N VAL A 57 -5.39 -1.12 -5.54
CA VAL A 57 -6.68 -1.41 -6.21
C VAL A 57 -6.44 -1.83 -7.66
N ALA A 58 -5.61 -1.09 -8.41
CA ALA A 58 -5.29 -1.42 -9.80
C ALA A 58 -4.68 -2.82 -9.94
N LYS A 59 -3.76 -3.21 -9.04
CA LYS A 59 -3.18 -4.56 -8.97
C LYS A 59 -4.26 -5.61 -8.74
N MET A 60 -5.19 -5.38 -7.81
CA MET A 60 -6.30 -6.30 -7.53
C MET A 60 -7.27 -6.46 -8.71
N LEU A 61 -7.51 -5.38 -9.47
CA LEU A 61 -8.33 -5.41 -10.68
C LEU A 61 -7.60 -6.01 -11.89
N ALA A 62 -6.27 -5.94 -11.93
CA ALA A 62 -5.45 -6.51 -12.99
C ALA A 62 -5.31 -8.04 -12.85
N LEU A 63 -5.19 -8.57 -11.63
CA LEU A 63 -4.96 -10.00 -11.37
C LEU A 63 -5.96 -10.98 -12.06
N PRO A 64 -7.27 -10.68 -12.16
CA PRO A 64 -8.24 -11.57 -12.81
C PRO A 64 -8.30 -11.41 -14.34
N ARG A 65 -7.73 -10.34 -14.91
CA ARG A 65 -7.86 -10.06 -16.34
C ARG A 65 -6.95 -10.97 -17.16
N ARG A 66 -7.53 -11.54 -18.22
CA ARG A 66 -6.80 -12.35 -19.21
C ARG A 66 -6.13 -11.42 -20.22
N GLY A 67 -4.89 -11.72 -20.62
CA GLY A 67 -4.18 -10.97 -21.66
C GLY A 67 -3.46 -9.69 -21.20
N LEU A 68 -3.16 -9.52 -19.91
CA LEU A 68 -2.25 -8.45 -19.49
C LEU A 68 -0.83 -8.69 -20.02
N PRO A 69 -0.12 -7.62 -20.42
CA PRO A 69 1.28 -7.74 -20.80
C PRO A 69 2.12 -8.21 -19.60
N GLY A 70 3.13 -9.05 -19.86
CA GLY A 70 3.92 -9.73 -18.82
C GLY A 70 4.62 -8.80 -17.83
N TRP A 71 4.89 -7.54 -18.20
CA TRP A 71 5.48 -6.52 -17.33
C TRP A 71 4.49 -5.83 -16.39
N GLY A 72 3.18 -5.95 -16.62
CA GLY A 72 2.18 -5.15 -15.90
C GLY A 72 2.09 -5.51 -14.43
N LEU A 73 2.12 -6.81 -14.11
CA LEU A 73 2.11 -7.31 -12.74
C LEU A 73 3.38 -6.94 -11.96
N PRO A 74 4.60 -7.10 -12.52
CA PRO A 74 5.84 -6.60 -11.92
C PRO A 74 5.81 -5.09 -11.64
N VAL A 75 5.36 -4.27 -12.59
CA VAL A 75 5.32 -2.80 -12.43
C VAL A 75 4.36 -2.40 -11.32
N LEU A 76 3.12 -2.90 -11.33
CA LEU A 76 2.14 -2.61 -10.28
C LEU A 76 2.62 -3.11 -8.91
N GLY A 77 3.29 -4.27 -8.87
CA GLY A 77 3.91 -4.78 -7.65
C GLY A 77 5.03 -3.89 -7.13
N GLY A 78 5.93 -3.45 -8.00
CA GLY A 78 7.05 -2.56 -7.68
C GLY A 78 6.55 -1.21 -7.19
N LEU A 79 5.61 -0.59 -7.90
CA LEU A 79 5.01 0.69 -7.50
C LEU A 79 4.34 0.62 -6.13
N ALA A 80 3.57 -0.45 -5.85
CA ALA A 80 2.95 -0.64 -4.54
C ALA A 80 4.00 -0.77 -3.43
N PHE A 81 5.08 -1.53 -3.68
CA PHE A 81 6.17 -1.68 -2.72
C PHE A 81 6.90 -0.36 -2.48
N THR A 82 7.29 0.36 -3.54
CA THR A 82 7.98 1.64 -3.43
C THR A 82 7.12 2.67 -2.68
N ALA A 83 5.82 2.76 -2.97
CA ALA A 83 4.93 3.67 -2.28
C ALA A 83 4.78 3.31 -0.80
N LEU A 84 4.71 2.01 -0.46
CA LEU A 84 4.68 1.54 0.92
C LEU A 84 5.96 1.91 1.68
N VAL A 85 7.13 1.75 1.06
CA VAL A 85 8.40 2.19 1.64
C VAL A 85 8.40 3.69 1.88
N GLY A 86 7.94 4.50 0.90
CA GLY A 86 7.82 5.95 1.08
C GLY A 86 6.88 6.35 2.22
N LEU A 87 5.75 5.66 2.37
CA LEU A 87 4.83 5.84 3.51
C LEU A 87 5.51 5.53 4.84
N TRP A 88 6.28 4.46 4.90
CA TRP A 88 7.04 4.10 6.11
C TRP A 88 8.12 5.13 6.45
N LEU A 89 8.85 5.63 5.45
CA LEU A 89 9.89 6.65 5.61
C LEU A 89 9.30 7.97 6.14
N THR A 90 8.15 8.38 5.62
CA THR A 90 7.48 9.63 6.00
C THR A 90 6.69 9.54 7.30
N SER A 91 6.39 8.32 7.78
CA SER A 91 5.71 8.07 9.06
C SER A 91 6.62 7.44 10.10
N SER A 92 6.70 6.10 10.15
CA SER A 92 7.34 5.38 11.24
C SER A 92 8.80 5.75 11.42
N LEU A 93 9.58 5.79 10.34
CA LEU A 93 10.99 6.17 10.45
C LEU A 93 11.12 7.61 10.97
N TRP A 94 10.36 8.54 10.39
CA TRP A 94 10.35 9.93 10.85
C TRP A 94 9.96 10.03 12.34
N PHE A 95 8.93 9.32 12.79
CA PHE A 95 8.51 9.28 14.19
C PHE A 95 9.64 8.79 15.12
N PHE A 96 10.26 7.67 14.79
CA PHE A 96 11.33 7.09 15.62
C PHE A 96 12.60 7.95 15.65
N THR A 97 12.90 8.65 14.56
CA THR A 97 14.13 9.47 14.44
C THR A 97 13.96 10.90 14.93
N ALA A 98 12.77 11.49 14.80
CA ALA A 98 12.51 12.88 15.15
C ALA A 98 11.87 13.05 16.53
N ILE A 99 11.03 12.12 16.97
CA ILE A 99 10.32 12.19 18.25
C ILE A 99 10.92 11.22 19.27
N GLY A 100 11.19 9.98 18.83
CA GLY A 100 11.66 8.89 19.69
C GLY A 100 10.52 8.21 20.47
N VAL A 101 10.83 7.08 21.12
CA VAL A 101 9.88 6.38 22.00
C VAL A 101 10.19 6.80 23.43
N ARG A 102 9.31 7.60 24.06
CA ARG A 102 9.36 7.78 25.51
C ARG A 102 8.59 6.62 26.14
N LEU A 103 9.32 5.69 26.77
CA LEU A 103 8.74 4.70 27.69
C LEU A 103 8.51 5.36 29.06
#